data_AF-A0A532TQC3-F1
#
_entry.id   AF-A0A532TQC3-F1
#
_cell.length_a   1.000
_cell.length_b   1.000
_cell.length_c   1.000
_cell.angle_alpha   90.00
_cell.angle_beta   90.00
_cell.angle_gamma   90.00
#
_symmetry.space_group_name_H-M   'P 1'
#
loop_
_entity.id
_entity.type
_entity.pdbx_description
1 polymer ?
#
loop_
_entity_poly.entity_id
_entity_poly.type
_entity_poly.pdbx_seq_one_letter_code
_entity_poly.pdbx_strand_id
1 'polypeptide(L)'
;SYEPIDVESDNFDNLNNAVNSDSYESSSQARKINAKNLKKAFSEHFGSIFHYEHFKMYQAIKDGNFENSLKIGKNLLKEFLLATYNSYYNINCAIKGADINRFIESILEVESFPFTGEDLLQFLTSCKNIEVNDSVEIAETCKNIFEMYSTISNGFKQFLYLEEN
;
A
#
# COMPACT_ATOMS: atom_id res chain seq x y z
N SER A 1 11.75 -16.01 13.29
CA SER A 1 12.26 -15.70 11.94
C SER A 1 11.06 -15.64 11.02
N TYR A 2 10.72 -14.47 10.48
CA TYR A 2 9.72 -14.36 9.43
C TYR A 2 10.44 -14.65 8.11
N GLU A 3 10.00 -15.69 7.40
CA GLU A 3 10.49 -16.00 6.06
C GLU A 3 9.89 -15.01 5.06
N PRO A 4 10.65 -14.58 4.04
CA PRO A 4 10.12 -13.73 2.98
C PRO A 4 9.05 -14.49 2.19
N ILE A 5 7.89 -13.87 1.98
CA ILE A 5 6.86 -14.42 1.09
C ILE A 5 7.33 -14.15 -0.35
N ASP A 6 7.64 -15.22 -1.09
CA ASP A 6 7.90 -15.15 -2.52
C ASP A 6 6.56 -14.89 -3.23
N VAL A 7 6.32 -13.64 -3.63
CA VAL A 7 5.13 -13.27 -4.40
C VAL A 7 5.51 -13.25 -5.87
N GLU A 8 5.53 -14.43 -6.49
CA GLU A 8 5.64 -14.55 -7.95
C GLU A 8 4.45 -13.85 -8.63
N SER A 9 4.78 -12.82 -9.41
CA SER A 9 4.01 -12.23 -10.51
C SER A 9 2.49 -12.07 -10.32
N ASP A 10 2.06 -11.17 -9.44
CA ASP A 10 0.67 -10.71 -9.44
C ASP A 10 0.47 -9.50 -10.34
N ASN A 11 -0.33 -9.71 -11.38
CA ASN A 11 -0.61 -8.75 -12.42
C ASN A 11 -1.59 -7.68 -11.91
N PHE A 12 -1.07 -6.59 -11.36
CA PHE A 12 -1.84 -5.40 -10.94
C PHE A 12 -2.49 -4.61 -12.10
N ASP A 13 -2.38 -5.07 -13.35
CA ASP A 13 -2.70 -4.31 -14.55
C ASP A 13 -4.20 -4.00 -14.77
N ASN A 14 -5.10 -4.49 -13.91
CA ASN A 14 -6.55 -4.41 -14.13
C ASN A 14 -7.31 -3.36 -13.30
N LEU A 15 -6.63 -2.49 -12.54
CA LEU A 15 -7.33 -1.40 -11.84
C LEU A 15 -7.90 -0.35 -12.81
N ASN A 16 -7.27 -0.11 -13.97
CA ASN A 16 -7.76 0.86 -14.95
C ASN A 16 -9.03 0.41 -15.69
N ASN A 17 -9.30 -0.90 -15.77
CA ASN A 17 -10.47 -1.45 -16.47
C ASN A 17 -11.69 -1.60 -15.55
N ALA A 18 -11.50 -1.71 -14.22
CA ALA A 18 -12.59 -1.85 -13.27
C ALA A 18 -13.38 -0.55 -13.07
N VAL A 19 -12.74 0.61 -13.21
CA VAL A 19 -13.35 1.93 -13.01
C VAL A 19 -14.32 2.32 -14.16
N ASN A 20 -14.26 1.63 -15.32
CA ASN A 20 -15.08 1.94 -16.50
C ASN A 20 -15.98 0.78 -16.97
N SER A 21 -16.10 -0.31 -16.21
CA SER A 21 -16.90 -1.46 -16.59
C SER A 21 -18.21 -1.51 -15.81
N ASP A 22 -19.23 -0.80 -16.29
CA ASP A 22 -20.61 -1.11 -15.97
C ASP A 22 -20.88 -2.58 -16.34
N SER A 23 -21.38 -3.35 -15.37
CA SER A 23 -21.69 -4.79 -15.44
C SER A 23 -20.52 -5.73 -15.11
N TYR A 24 -20.39 -6.05 -13.82
CA TYR A 24 -20.12 -7.42 -13.39
C TYR A 24 -21.29 -7.86 -12.51
N GLU A 25 -21.91 -8.99 -12.88
CA GLU A 25 -23.09 -9.52 -12.22
C GLU A 25 -22.89 -9.69 -10.71
N SER A 26 -23.82 -9.07 -9.99
CA SER A 26 -24.01 -9.08 -8.55
C SER A 26 -24.11 -10.50 -7.99
N SER A 27 -23.02 -11.00 -7.42
CA SER A 27 -23.04 -12.13 -6.47
C SER A 27 -22.06 -11.92 -5.31
N SER A 28 -21.96 -10.70 -4.80
CA SER A 28 -21.77 -10.44 -3.39
C SER A 28 -21.92 -8.94 -3.21
N GLN A 29 -22.82 -8.54 -2.35
CA GLN A 29 -22.85 -7.19 -1.81
C GLN A 29 -21.41 -6.88 -1.37
N ALA A 30 -20.69 -6.00 -2.07
CA ALA A 30 -19.37 -5.55 -1.65
C ALA A 30 -19.54 -5.14 -0.18
N ARG A 31 -18.96 -5.90 0.74
CA ARG A 31 -19.21 -5.70 2.16
C ARG A 31 -18.58 -4.36 2.50
N LYS A 32 -19.41 -3.33 2.59
CA LYS A 32 -19.01 -1.98 2.97
C LYS A 32 -18.06 -2.07 4.16
N ILE A 33 -16.83 -1.58 3.98
CA ILE A 33 -15.82 -1.63 5.03
C ILE A 33 -16.29 -0.78 6.21
N ASN A 34 -16.13 -1.31 7.42
CA ASN A 34 -16.40 -0.58 8.63
C ASN A 34 -15.17 0.23 9.02
N ALA A 35 -15.30 1.56 9.10
CA ALA A 35 -14.19 2.48 9.38
C ALA A 35 -13.44 2.14 10.68
N LYS A 36 -14.16 1.79 11.76
CA LYS A 36 -13.55 1.44 13.05
C LYS A 36 -12.71 0.17 12.95
N ASN A 37 -13.20 -0.86 12.28
CA ASN A 37 -12.45 -2.10 12.07
C ASN A 37 -11.26 -1.87 11.13
N LEU A 38 -11.39 -1.00 10.13
CA LEU A 38 -10.30 -0.62 9.25
C LEU A 38 -9.19 0.10 10.02
N LYS A 39 -9.54 1.12 10.82
CA LYS A 39 -8.60 1.84 11.69
C LYS A 39 -7.87 0.89 12.64
N LYS A 40 -8.58 -0.11 13.19
CA LYS A 40 -7.96 -1.15 14.03
C LYS A 40 -6.95 -1.99 13.24
N ALA A 41 -7.32 -2.51 12.08
CA ALA A 41 -6.40 -3.29 11.25
C ALA A 41 -5.18 -2.47 10.79
N PHE A 42 -5.39 -1.20 10.44
CA PHE A 42 -4.31 -0.28 10.09
C PHE A 42 -3.36 -0.07 11.27
N SER A 43 -3.88 0.21 12.47
CA SER A 43 -3.04 0.50 13.64
C SER A 43 -2.20 -0.68 14.11
N GLU A 44 -2.67 -1.91 13.89
CA GLU A 44 -1.90 -3.14 14.16
C GLU A 44 -0.60 -3.22 13.34
N HIS A 45 -0.62 -2.71 12.10
CA HIS A 45 0.49 -2.85 11.15
C HIS A 45 1.24 -1.54 10.85
N PHE A 46 0.67 -0.40 11.19
CA PHE A 46 1.24 0.90 10.83
C PHE A 46 2.63 1.11 11.44
N GLY A 47 2.80 0.77 12.72
CA GLY A 47 4.10 0.89 13.39
C GLY A 47 5.12 -0.15 12.91
N SER A 48 4.72 -1.42 12.87
CA SER A 48 5.59 -2.58 12.65
C SER A 48 6.02 -2.76 11.20
N ILE A 49 5.18 -2.37 10.25
CA ILE A 49 5.48 -2.46 8.82
C ILE A 49 5.76 -1.05 8.30
N PHE A 50 4.75 -0.17 8.28
CA PHE A 50 4.86 1.07 7.53
C PHE A 50 5.98 1.98 8.05
N HIS A 51 5.95 2.30 9.34
CA HIS A 51 6.93 3.18 9.98
C HIS A 51 8.33 2.57 10.00
N TYR A 52 8.44 1.28 10.30
CA TYR A 52 9.72 0.59 10.38
C TYR A 52 10.42 0.49 9.03
N GLU A 53 9.72 0.09 7.98
CA GLU A 53 10.29 0.02 6.63
C GLU A 53 10.61 1.42 6.08
N HIS A 54 9.77 2.43 6.31
CA HIS A 54 10.08 3.81 5.93
C HIS A 54 11.35 4.34 6.61
N PHE A 55 11.56 3.99 7.88
CA PHE A 55 12.81 4.31 8.58
C PHE A 55 14.02 3.58 7.99
N LYS A 56 13.89 2.29 7.65
CA LYS A 56 14.96 1.53 6.99
C LYS A 56 15.28 2.08 5.60
N MET A 57 14.28 2.59 4.89
CA MET A 57 14.47 3.28 3.62
C MET A 57 15.35 4.53 3.80
N TYR A 58 15.05 5.36 4.80
CA TYR A 58 15.89 6.51 5.15
C TYR A 58 17.34 6.11 5.49
N GLN A 59 17.53 5.05 6.30
CA GLN A 59 18.86 4.55 6.62
C GLN A 59 19.63 4.10 5.36
N ALA A 60 18.97 3.35 4.48
CA ALA A 60 19.55 2.87 3.24
C ALA A 60 19.99 4.02 2.32
N ILE A 61 19.18 5.08 2.20
CA ILE A 61 19.55 6.29 1.45
C ILE A 61 20.79 6.96 2.07
N LYS A 62 20.81 7.12 3.40
CA LYS A 62 21.91 7.77 4.12
C LYS A 62 23.23 7.01 3.96
N ASP A 63 23.17 5.69 3.93
CA ASP A 63 24.33 4.80 3.79
C ASP A 63 24.75 4.60 2.32
N GLY A 64 24.04 5.22 1.36
CA GLY A 64 24.28 5.05 -0.08
C GLY A 64 23.84 3.69 -0.64
N ASN A 65 23.10 2.89 0.13
CA ASN A 65 22.53 1.62 -0.29
C ASN A 65 21.19 1.82 -1.01
N PHE A 66 21.25 2.44 -2.18
CA PHE A 66 20.06 2.81 -2.95
C PHE A 66 19.29 1.60 -3.48
N GLU A 67 19.96 0.48 -3.77
CA GLU A 67 19.28 -0.77 -4.16
C GLU A 67 18.35 -1.28 -3.06
N ASN A 68 18.80 -1.26 -1.81
CA ASN A 68 17.97 -1.66 -0.68
C ASN A 68 16.83 -0.65 -0.43
N SER A 69 17.11 0.66 -0.52
CA SER A 69 16.06 1.69 -0.45
C SER A 69 14.98 1.46 -1.51
N LEU A 70 15.39 1.18 -2.74
CA LEU A 70 14.50 0.92 -3.86
C LEU A 70 13.69 -0.36 -3.65
N LYS A 71 14.32 -1.43 -3.15
CA LYS A 71 13.64 -2.68 -2.80
C LYS A 71 12.55 -2.47 -1.75
N ILE A 72 12.83 -1.67 -0.72
CA ILE A 72 11.83 -1.30 0.29
C ILE A 72 10.71 -0.49 -0.37
N GLY A 73 11.05 0.55 -1.14
CA GLY A 73 10.10 1.42 -1.79
C GLY A 73 9.12 0.69 -2.72
N LYS A 74 9.59 -0.34 -3.43
CA LYS A 74 8.76 -1.17 -4.32
C LYS A 74 7.73 -2.03 -3.58
N ASN A 75 8.00 -2.41 -2.33
CA ASN A 75 7.21 -3.42 -1.61
C ASN A 75 6.40 -2.88 -0.42
N LEU A 76 6.84 -1.79 0.20
CA LEU A 76 6.32 -1.30 1.47
C LEU A 76 4.79 -1.14 1.49
N LEU A 77 4.20 -0.39 0.55
CA LEU A 77 2.75 -0.20 0.55
C LEU A 77 1.99 -1.51 0.31
N LYS A 78 2.50 -2.38 -0.58
CA LYS A 78 1.89 -3.68 -0.86
C LYS A 78 1.88 -4.57 0.38
N GLU A 79 3.00 -4.66 1.08
CA GLU A 79 3.14 -5.44 2.32
C GLU A 79 2.20 -4.91 3.41
N PHE A 80 2.13 -3.59 3.57
CA PHE A 80 1.23 -2.96 4.52
C PHE A 80 -0.26 -3.23 4.23
N LEU A 81 -0.68 -3.09 2.97
CA LEU A 81 -2.07 -3.35 2.56
C LEU A 81 -2.44 -4.83 2.71
N LEU A 82 -1.52 -5.74 2.39
CA LEU A 82 -1.72 -7.18 2.54
C LEU A 82 -1.89 -7.58 4.02
N ALA A 83 -1.02 -7.08 4.90
CA ALA A 83 -1.12 -7.33 6.33
C ALA A 83 -2.42 -6.79 6.92
N THR A 84 -2.81 -5.58 6.50
CA THR A 84 -4.07 -4.97 6.89
C THR A 84 -5.27 -5.78 6.44
N TYR A 85 -5.29 -6.24 5.18
CA TYR A 85 -6.35 -7.09 4.65
C TYR A 85 -6.50 -8.38 5.47
N ASN A 86 -5.38 -9.05 5.77
CA ASN A 86 -5.36 -10.27 6.57
C ASN A 86 -5.96 -10.06 7.96
N SER A 87 -5.53 -9.00 8.66
CA SER A 87 -6.09 -8.64 9.97
C SER A 87 -7.57 -8.29 9.88
N TYR A 88 -7.97 -7.53 8.86
CA TYR A 88 -9.35 -7.05 8.73
C TYR A 88 -10.35 -8.20 8.49
N TYR A 89 -10.02 -9.11 7.59
CA TYR A 89 -10.89 -10.24 7.26
C TYR A 89 -10.60 -11.52 8.08
N ASN A 90 -9.58 -11.49 8.94
CA ASN A 90 -9.08 -12.66 9.66
C ASN A 90 -8.77 -13.83 8.70
N ILE A 91 -8.08 -13.50 7.60
CA ILE A 91 -7.71 -14.44 6.54
C ILE A 91 -6.24 -14.85 6.74
N ASN A 92 -6.00 -16.17 6.68
CA ASN A 92 -4.67 -16.77 6.83
C ASN A 92 -4.25 -17.59 5.59
N CYS A 93 -4.92 -17.40 4.44
CA CYS A 93 -4.68 -18.17 3.21
C CYS A 93 -4.05 -17.30 2.11
N ALA A 94 -3.62 -17.94 1.02
CA ALA A 94 -3.08 -17.25 -0.15
C ALA A 94 -4.07 -16.22 -0.70
N ILE A 95 -3.60 -14.99 -0.86
CA ILE A 95 -4.35 -13.83 -1.36
C ILE A 95 -3.98 -13.63 -2.83
N LYS A 96 -4.97 -13.35 -3.68
CA LYS A 96 -4.73 -13.00 -5.07
C LYS A 96 -4.64 -11.49 -5.23
N GLY A 97 -3.91 -11.00 -6.24
CA GLY A 97 -3.89 -9.56 -6.57
C GLY A 97 -5.28 -8.93 -6.72
N ALA A 98 -6.27 -9.69 -7.23
CA ALA A 98 -7.66 -9.23 -7.36
C ALA A 98 -8.35 -8.95 -6.01
N ASP A 99 -7.97 -9.66 -4.93
CA ASP A 99 -8.54 -9.45 -3.60
C ASP A 99 -8.05 -8.13 -2.99
N ILE A 100 -6.77 -7.80 -3.20
CA ILE A 100 -6.18 -6.52 -2.77
C ILE A 100 -6.77 -5.36 -3.56
N ASN A 101 -7.02 -5.51 -4.87
CA ASN A 101 -7.65 -4.45 -5.67
C ASN A 101 -9.07 -4.14 -5.16
N ARG A 102 -9.88 -5.17 -4.91
CA ARG A 102 -11.23 -4.98 -4.33
C ARG A 102 -11.18 -4.38 -2.93
N PHE A 103 -10.17 -4.75 -2.14
CA PHE A 103 -9.96 -4.15 -0.83
C PHE A 103 -9.63 -2.67 -0.94
N ILE A 104 -8.74 -2.30 -1.87
CA ILE A 104 -8.42 -0.91 -2.18
C ILE A 104 -9.68 -0.12 -2.60
N GLU A 105 -10.48 -0.66 -3.52
CA GLU A 105 -11.76 -0.04 -3.91
C GLU A 105 -12.66 0.19 -2.69
N SER A 106 -12.76 -0.80 -1.80
CA SER A 106 -13.61 -0.74 -0.62
C SER A 106 -13.10 0.22 0.46
N ILE A 107 -11.79 0.41 0.63
CA ILE A 107 -11.24 1.36 1.63
C ILE A 107 -11.41 2.81 1.16
N LEU A 108 -11.41 3.05 -0.15
CA LEU A 108 -11.61 4.38 -0.73
C LEU A 108 -13.04 4.91 -0.52
N GLU A 109 -14.01 4.01 -0.32
CA GLU A 109 -15.39 4.37 0.03
C GLU A 109 -15.58 4.70 1.52
N VAL A 110 -14.55 4.53 2.36
CA VAL A 110 -14.63 4.83 3.79
C VAL A 110 -14.61 6.34 3.98
N GLU A 111 -15.68 6.85 4.57
CA GLU A 111 -15.77 8.25 5.01
C GLU A 111 -14.58 8.58 5.92
N SER A 112 -13.89 9.69 5.64
CA SER A 112 -12.61 10.12 6.25
C SER A 112 -11.33 9.40 5.82
N PHE A 113 -11.38 8.49 4.84
CA PHE A 113 -10.15 7.94 4.26
C PHE A 113 -9.31 9.05 3.60
N PRO A 114 -7.99 9.12 3.83
CA PRO A 114 -7.21 10.33 3.57
C PRO A 114 -6.69 10.43 2.12
N PHE A 115 -7.06 9.47 1.26
CA PHE A 115 -6.61 9.41 -0.13
C PHE A 115 -7.78 9.23 -1.09
N THR A 116 -7.66 9.81 -2.27
CA THR A 116 -8.54 9.47 -3.39
C THR A 116 -8.09 8.15 -4.03
N GLY A 117 -8.96 7.58 -4.86
CA GLY A 117 -8.60 6.40 -5.64
C GLY A 117 -7.40 6.67 -6.56
N GLU A 118 -7.37 7.85 -7.17
CA GLU A 118 -6.27 8.29 -8.05
C GLU A 118 -4.94 8.39 -7.30
N ASP A 119 -4.91 8.97 -6.10
CA ASP A 119 -3.68 9.12 -5.32
C ASP A 119 -3.04 7.77 -4.97
N LEU A 120 -3.86 6.83 -4.50
CA LEU A 120 -3.38 5.51 -4.06
C LEU A 120 -2.97 4.64 -5.26
N LEU A 121 -3.72 4.73 -6.37
CA LEU A 121 -3.39 4.07 -7.63
C LEU A 121 -2.11 4.61 -8.26
N GLN A 122 -1.97 5.92 -8.31
CA GLN A 122 -0.77 6.58 -8.80
C GLN A 122 0.42 6.11 -7.99
N PHE A 123 0.29 6.05 -6.67
CA PHE A 123 1.37 5.59 -5.81
C PHE A 123 1.75 4.13 -6.04
N LEU A 124 0.77 3.21 -6.11
CA LEU A 124 1.02 1.79 -6.38
C LEU A 124 1.67 1.59 -7.76
N THR A 125 1.21 2.34 -8.76
CA THR A 125 1.75 2.31 -10.13
C THR A 125 3.17 2.86 -10.17
N SER A 126 3.40 4.00 -9.51
CA SER A 126 4.73 4.63 -9.38
C SER A 126 5.71 3.69 -8.71
N CYS A 127 5.31 2.91 -7.70
CA CYS A 127 6.18 1.92 -7.06
C CYS A 127 6.47 0.70 -7.94
N LYS A 128 5.49 0.22 -8.71
CA LYS A 128 5.66 -0.94 -9.60
C LYS A 128 6.62 -0.66 -10.76
N ASN A 129 6.50 0.53 -11.38
CA ASN A 129 7.18 0.87 -12.62
C ASN A 129 8.57 1.51 -12.43
N ILE A 130 9.15 1.39 -11.23
CA ILE A 130 10.47 1.96 -10.97
C ILE A 130 11.54 1.12 -11.67
N GLU A 131 11.95 1.56 -12.84
CA GLU A 131 13.14 1.09 -13.53
C GLU A 131 14.22 2.15 -13.40
N VAL A 132 15.40 1.75 -12.91
CA VAL A 132 16.54 2.67 -12.81
C VAL A 132 17.78 1.97 -13.33
N ASN A 133 18.38 2.56 -14.36
CA ASN A 133 19.56 2.02 -15.05
C ASN A 133 20.84 2.82 -14.77
N ASP A 134 20.77 3.93 -14.01
CA ASP A 134 21.90 4.79 -13.65
C ASP A 134 21.98 5.05 -12.12
N SER A 135 23.21 5.06 -11.58
CA SER A 135 23.53 5.35 -10.17
C SER A 135 23.20 6.76 -9.67
N VAL A 136 23.17 7.79 -10.54
CA VAL A 136 22.75 9.14 -10.16
C VAL A 136 21.22 9.20 -10.13
N GLU A 137 20.58 8.54 -11.09
CA GLU A 137 19.12 8.44 -11.16
C GLU A 137 18.54 7.62 -10.01
N ILE A 138 19.25 6.59 -9.50
CA ILE A 138 18.74 5.75 -8.40
C ILE A 138 18.72 6.50 -7.08
N ALA A 139 19.70 7.37 -6.84
CA ALA A 139 19.74 8.18 -5.64
C ALA A 139 18.56 9.16 -5.59
N GLU A 140 18.30 9.86 -6.69
CA GLU A 140 17.21 10.83 -6.77
C GLU A 140 15.84 10.14 -6.76
N THR A 141 15.70 9.04 -7.50
CA THR A 141 14.51 8.19 -7.46
C THR A 141 14.20 7.72 -6.04
N CYS A 142 15.20 7.24 -5.29
CA CYS A 142 15.00 6.81 -3.91
C CYS A 142 14.52 7.93 -2.99
N LYS A 143 15.07 9.15 -3.13
CA LYS A 143 14.60 10.32 -2.36
C LYS A 143 13.15 10.67 -2.70
N ASN A 144 12.79 10.67 -3.98
CA ASN A 144 11.43 10.96 -4.42
C ASN A 144 10.44 9.94 -3.84
N ILE A 145 10.77 8.65 -3.90
CA ILE A 145 9.93 7.60 -3.31
C ILE A 145 9.82 7.79 -1.79
N PHE A 146 10.91 8.15 -1.11
CA PHE A 146 10.91 8.38 0.33
C PHE A 146 9.97 9.53 0.70
N GLU A 147 10.01 10.64 -0.04
CA GLU A 147 9.11 11.80 0.16
C GLU A 147 7.64 11.45 -0.14
N MET A 148 7.39 10.64 -1.17
CA MET A 148 6.04 10.12 -1.43
C MET A 148 5.54 9.28 -0.23
N TYR A 149 6.37 8.38 0.32
CA TYR A 149 6.01 7.62 1.52
C TYR A 149 5.83 8.50 2.77
N SER A 150 6.59 9.58 2.90
CA SER A 150 6.39 10.57 3.98
C SER A 150 5.01 11.23 3.89
N THR A 151 4.57 11.55 2.67
CA THR A 151 3.23 12.11 2.41
C THR A 151 2.14 11.11 2.77
N ILE A 152 2.27 9.86 2.31
CA ILE A 152 1.31 8.79 2.64
C ILE A 152 1.29 8.50 4.14
N SER A 153 2.45 8.45 4.80
CA SER A 153 2.55 8.24 6.24
C SER A 153 1.71 9.27 7.00
N ASN A 154 1.75 10.53 6.58
CA ASN A 154 0.99 11.60 7.22
C ASN A 154 -0.52 11.45 6.99
N GLY A 155 -0.95 11.06 5.78
CA GLY A 155 -2.37 10.75 5.53
C GLY A 155 -2.86 9.60 6.42
N PHE A 156 -2.11 8.49 6.51
CA PHE A 156 -2.48 7.38 7.39
C PHE A 156 -2.50 7.77 8.87
N LYS A 157 -1.56 8.61 9.35
CA LYS A 157 -1.63 9.14 10.73
C LYS A 157 -2.89 9.96 10.96
N GLN A 158 -3.25 10.84 10.02
CA GLN A 158 -4.48 11.62 10.12
C GLN A 158 -5.70 10.72 10.24
N PHE A 159 -5.80 9.70 9.38
CA PHE A 159 -6.89 8.72 9.44
C PHE A 159 -6.95 7.95 10.77
N LEU A 160 -5.79 7.61 11.35
CA LEU A 160 -5.71 6.84 12.60
C LEU A 160 -5.99 7.67 13.85
N TYR A 161 -5.61 8.96 13.86
CA TYR A 161 -5.54 9.76 15.08
C TYR A 161 -6.44 11.00 15.10
N LEU A 162 -7.12 11.34 13.99
CA LEU A 162 -8.20 12.34 14.05
C LEU A 162 -9.43 11.71 14.71
N GLU A 163 -9.84 12.28 15.84
CA GLU A 163 -11.08 11.92 16.52
C GLU A 163 -12.28 12.26 15.63
N GLU A 164 -13.23 11.33 15.54
CA GLU A 164 -14.55 11.59 14.97
C GLU A 164 -15.30 12.48 15.97
N ASN A 165 -15.40 13.78 15.69
CA ASN A 165 -16.19 14.74 16.47
C ASN A 165 -17.69 14.47 16.35
#